data_AF-A0A378WJS8-F1
#
_entry.id   AF-A0A378WJS8-F1
#
_cell.length_a   1.000
_cell.length_b   1.000
_cell.length_c   1.000
_cell.angle_alpha   90.00
_cell.angle_beta   90.00
_cell.angle_gamma   90.00
#
_symmetry.space_group_name_H-M   'P 1'
#
loop_
_entity.id
_entity.type
_entity.pdbx_description
1 polymer ?
#
loop_
_entity_poly.entity_id
_entity_poly.type
_entity_poly.pdbx_seq_one_letter_code
_entity_poly.pdbx_strand_id
1 'polypeptide(L)'
;MKFRPPELATPIRNPGTDEEIRWDEDPGIVYVRVSLDAIPLHLAVSQARAIAATLVQITDPLPGTWHLHHSETVYIDGKLRRGGTWPQTSAAARQARRHIDDIGHRLEDVGAITTITGIATIEQVKVALSLRSALTSAWDTGPVELVMAAVRALEHVTAWAGGHDWTTFLSKRFRNAVSHVQLVEFVNTVMEATAANTPSNEPFAEPPEELQRLTNDFHEWNGQADQLIPLAAIGHAAALRDIFANHWLHRALAEVAGAFESGTVLNAKLEAIDRRFDRHLDRLRRVRNSAIHGGPITTGTCETIASFAFHLSRYCLEQALLANLTGGDIPDHIERFSDDQASRRNMAIAQQSYERLFT
;
A
#
# COMPACT_ATOMS: atom_id res chain seq x y z
N MET A 1 16.19 1.69 -14.85
CA MET A 1 17.00 2.91 -14.67
C MET A 1 17.15 3.08 -13.17
N LYS A 2 18.32 2.79 -12.59
CA LYS A 2 18.49 2.72 -11.12
C LYS A 2 19.13 4.02 -10.64
N PHE A 3 18.51 4.70 -9.68
CA PHE A 3 18.85 6.08 -9.35
C PHE A 3 20.11 6.16 -8.48
N ARG A 4 21.12 6.90 -8.96
CA ARG A 4 22.00 7.72 -8.13
C ARG A 4 21.10 8.76 -7.44
N PRO A 5 21.03 8.85 -6.10
CA PRO A 5 20.28 9.91 -5.42
C PRO A 5 20.54 11.29 -6.05
N PRO A 6 19.51 12.15 -6.24
CA PRO A 6 19.61 13.39 -7.03
C PRO A 6 20.65 14.39 -6.51
N GLU A 7 21.10 14.22 -5.27
CA GLU A 7 22.03 15.13 -4.60
C GLU A 7 23.50 14.69 -4.70
N LEU A 8 23.83 13.64 -5.45
CA LEU A 8 25.22 13.31 -5.79
C LEU A 8 25.71 14.15 -6.98
N ALA A 9 25.92 15.45 -6.76
CA ALA A 9 26.80 16.22 -7.63
C ALA A 9 28.28 15.77 -7.49
N THR A 10 28.62 14.99 -6.45
CA THR A 10 29.97 14.49 -6.22
C THR A 10 29.98 12.97 -6.13
N PRO A 11 30.59 12.26 -7.10
CA PRO A 11 30.78 10.82 -7.02
C PRO A 11 31.64 10.47 -5.81
N ILE A 12 31.25 9.42 -5.09
CA ILE A 12 31.98 8.94 -3.91
C ILE A 12 33.27 8.26 -4.39
N ARG A 13 34.43 8.75 -3.96
CA ARG A 13 35.75 8.23 -4.38
C ARG A 13 36.43 7.40 -3.30
N ASN A 14 37.15 6.36 -3.73
CA ASN A 14 38.05 5.59 -2.89
C ASN A 14 39.26 6.46 -2.52
N PRO A 15 39.56 6.75 -1.24
CA PRO A 15 40.68 7.62 -0.87
C PRO A 15 42.06 7.04 -1.21
N GLY A 16 42.17 5.72 -1.39
CA GLY A 16 43.42 5.05 -1.72
C GLY A 16 43.72 5.01 -3.22
N THR A 17 42.68 5.05 -4.06
CA THR A 17 42.83 4.92 -5.52
C THR A 17 42.28 6.10 -6.32
N ASP A 18 41.56 7.01 -5.65
CA ASP A 18 40.78 8.12 -6.24
C ASP A 18 39.74 7.67 -7.28
N GLU A 19 39.50 6.36 -7.40
CA GLU A 19 38.48 5.81 -8.28
C GLU A 19 37.09 6.02 -7.68
N GLU A 20 36.12 6.34 -8.53
CA GLU A 20 34.72 6.32 -8.13
C GLU A 20 34.37 4.92 -7.62
N ILE A 21 33.83 4.83 -6.40
CA ILE A 21 33.26 3.60 -5.87
C ILE A 21 32.04 3.31 -6.73
N ARG A 22 32.24 2.44 -7.72
CA ARG A 22 31.16 1.88 -8.50
C ARG A 22 30.35 1.01 -7.56
N TRP A 23 29.11 1.43 -7.34
CA TRP A 23 28.08 0.53 -6.84
C TRP A 23 28.05 -0.65 -7.81
N ASP A 24 28.26 -1.88 -7.32
CA ASP A 24 28.09 -3.04 -8.18
C ASP A 24 26.64 -3.00 -8.67
N GLU A 25 26.43 -2.92 -9.99
CA GLU A 25 25.10 -2.96 -10.60
C GLU A 25 24.55 -4.40 -10.54
N ASP A 26 24.49 -4.95 -9.33
CA ASP A 26 23.94 -6.25 -9.06
C ASP A 26 22.44 -6.12 -8.85
N PRO A 27 21.58 -6.68 -9.72
CA PRO A 27 20.14 -6.62 -9.55
C PRO A 27 19.64 -7.30 -8.28
N GLY A 28 20.47 -8.07 -7.57
CA GLY A 28 20.12 -8.70 -6.29
C GLY A 28 20.50 -7.91 -5.04
N ILE A 29 21.08 -6.70 -5.18
CA ILE A 29 21.56 -5.89 -4.06
C ILE A 29 20.97 -4.48 -4.16
N VAL A 30 20.36 -4.02 -3.07
CA VAL A 30 19.93 -2.62 -2.90
C VAL A 30 20.79 -1.98 -1.83
N TYR A 31 21.30 -0.79 -2.14
CA TYR A 31 22.12 0.01 -1.24
C TYR A 31 21.28 1.09 -0.57
N VAL A 32 21.38 1.18 0.75
CA VAL A 32 20.71 2.22 1.53
C VAL A 32 21.76 3.19 2.06
N ARG A 33 21.62 4.47 1.71
CA ARG A 33 22.41 5.56 2.29
C ARG A 33 21.59 6.22 3.39
N VAL A 34 22.20 6.40 4.56
CA VAL A 34 21.59 7.10 5.69
C VAL A 34 22.48 8.28 6.06
N SER A 35 21.95 9.51 6.01
CA SER A 35 22.63 10.69 6.56
C SER A 35 22.35 10.79 8.05
N LEU A 36 23.40 11.02 8.85
CA LEU A 36 23.34 11.01 10.31
C LEU A 36 24.04 12.25 10.89
N ASP A 37 23.62 13.43 10.46
CA ASP A 37 24.33 14.70 10.67
C ASP A 37 24.43 15.15 12.15
N ALA A 38 23.63 14.57 13.05
CA ALA A 38 23.60 14.91 14.48
C ALA A 38 23.85 13.71 15.43
N ILE A 39 24.38 12.59 14.92
CA ILE A 39 24.53 11.35 15.68
C ILE A 39 25.98 11.12 16.10
N PRO A 40 26.25 10.81 17.39
CA PRO A 40 27.58 10.41 17.83
C PRO A 40 28.11 9.23 17.00
N LEU A 41 29.36 9.32 16.54
CA LEU A 41 29.97 8.34 15.64
C LEU A 41 29.83 6.88 16.13
N HIS A 42 29.97 6.66 17.44
CA HIS A 42 29.86 5.33 18.03
C HIS A 42 28.47 4.70 17.92
N LEU A 43 27.42 5.50 17.71
CA LEU A 43 26.05 5.05 17.48
C LEU A 43 25.68 4.99 16.00
N ALA A 44 26.43 5.67 15.12
CA ALA A 44 26.06 5.89 13.73
C ALA A 44 25.77 4.59 12.97
N VAL A 45 26.64 3.58 13.10
CA VAL A 45 26.45 2.28 12.44
C VAL A 45 25.18 1.57 12.94
N SER A 46 24.99 1.53 14.26
CA SER A 46 23.81 0.87 14.84
C SER A 46 22.50 1.54 14.43
N GLN A 47 22.50 2.87 14.34
CA GLN A 47 21.34 3.64 13.91
C GLN A 47 21.07 3.49 12.41
N ALA A 48 22.10 3.58 11.57
CA ALA A 48 21.95 3.36 10.13
C ALA A 48 21.34 1.98 9.83
N ARG A 49 21.78 0.94 10.55
CA ARG A 49 21.21 -0.42 10.43
C ARG A 49 19.76 -0.48 10.90
N ALA A 50 19.42 0.18 12.00
CA ALA A 50 18.04 0.24 12.48
C ALA A 50 17.11 0.96 11.49
N ILE A 51 17.56 2.06 10.89
CA ILE A 51 16.83 2.80 9.84
C ILE A 51 16.64 1.89 8.62
N ALA A 52 17.72 1.30 8.10
CA ALA A 52 17.64 0.42 6.92
C ALA A 52 16.71 -0.78 7.16
N ALA A 53 16.82 -1.45 8.31
CA ALA A 53 15.93 -2.56 8.66
C ALA A 53 14.46 -2.12 8.77
N THR A 54 14.21 -0.93 9.30
CA THR A 54 12.87 -0.35 9.41
C THR A 54 12.27 -0.05 8.03
N LEU A 55 13.04 0.55 7.12
CA LEU A 55 12.61 0.81 5.75
C LEU A 55 12.27 -0.49 5.00
N VAL A 56 13.09 -1.53 5.15
CA VAL A 56 12.79 -2.86 4.60
C VAL A 56 11.53 -3.46 5.21
N GLN A 57 11.31 -3.30 6.51
CA GLN A 57 10.07 -3.81 7.11
C GLN A 57 8.85 -3.06 6.58
N ILE A 58 8.91 -1.74 6.38
CA ILE A 58 7.80 -0.94 5.84
C ILE A 58 7.27 -1.49 4.52
N THR A 59 8.16 -1.96 3.62
CA THR A 59 7.77 -2.50 2.30
C THR A 59 7.09 -3.88 2.36
N ASP A 60 6.96 -4.46 3.56
CA ASP A 60 6.26 -5.72 3.85
C ASP A 60 6.74 -6.91 2.98
N PRO A 61 8.07 -7.18 2.94
CA PRO A 61 8.60 -8.24 2.08
C PRO A 61 8.14 -9.62 2.53
N LEU A 62 7.93 -10.52 1.57
CA LEU A 62 7.63 -11.92 1.86
C LEU A 62 8.75 -12.55 2.71
N PRO A 63 8.42 -13.38 3.72
CA PRO A 63 9.43 -14.01 4.57
C PRO A 63 10.52 -14.73 3.76
N GLY A 64 11.78 -14.48 4.11
CA GLY A 64 12.94 -15.11 3.47
C GLY A 64 13.34 -14.52 2.11
N THR A 65 12.59 -13.57 1.55
CA THR A 65 12.94 -12.94 0.27
C THR A 65 13.99 -11.84 0.40
N TRP A 66 14.17 -11.27 1.60
CA TRP A 66 15.13 -10.20 1.89
C TRP A 66 16.00 -10.51 3.10
N HIS A 67 17.25 -10.06 3.02
CA HIS A 67 18.23 -10.17 4.10
C HIS A 67 19.10 -8.93 4.13
N LEU A 68 19.27 -8.35 5.33
CA LEU A 68 20.17 -7.22 5.52
C LEU A 68 21.60 -7.74 5.61
N HIS A 69 22.45 -7.36 4.66
CA HIS A 69 23.88 -7.62 4.76
C HIS A 69 24.51 -6.68 5.78
N HIS A 70 25.38 -7.21 6.64
CA HIS A 70 26.10 -6.43 7.65
C HIS A 70 27.36 -5.73 7.11
N SER A 71 27.46 -5.58 5.79
CA SER A 71 28.51 -4.80 5.11
C SER A 71 28.17 -3.31 5.16
N GLU A 72 29.13 -2.48 5.55
CA GLU A 72 28.91 -1.06 5.79
C GLU A 72 30.07 -0.20 5.28
N THR A 73 29.74 0.97 4.74
CA THR A 73 30.73 1.96 4.33
C THR A 73 30.41 3.27 5.04
N VAL A 74 31.37 3.80 5.81
CA VAL A 74 31.18 4.97 6.69
C VAL A 74 31.98 6.15 6.16
N TYR A 75 31.29 7.27 5.95
CA TYR A 75 31.89 8.56 5.60
C TYR A 75 31.75 9.54 6.77
N ILE A 76 32.79 10.34 7.02
CA ILE A 76 32.76 11.45 7.99
C ILE A 76 33.40 12.65 7.29
N ASP A 77 32.68 13.79 7.27
CA ASP A 77 33.11 15.03 6.60
C ASP A 77 33.54 14.80 5.14
N GLY A 78 32.76 13.98 4.41
CA GLY A 78 33.04 13.61 3.03
C GLY A 78 34.20 12.64 2.82
N LYS A 79 34.89 12.19 3.89
CA LYS A 79 36.01 11.25 3.79
C LYS A 79 35.60 9.84 4.22
N LEU A 80 35.97 8.84 3.42
CA LEU A 80 35.80 7.43 3.78
C LEU A 80 36.63 7.12 5.02
N ARG A 81 36.00 6.51 6.02
CA ARG A 81 36.65 6.07 7.26
C ARG A 81 36.72 4.55 7.38
N ARG A 82 35.70 3.85 6.88
CA ARG A 82 35.61 2.40 6.86
C ARG A 82 34.93 1.97 5.57
N GLY A 83 35.57 1.10 4.80
CA GLY A 83 35.00 0.50 3.59
C GLY A 83 34.52 -0.92 3.87
N GLY A 84 33.29 -1.23 3.43
CA GLY A 84 32.73 -2.57 3.49
C GLY A 84 33.10 -3.39 2.26
N THR A 85 33.13 -4.72 2.40
CA THR A 85 33.19 -5.64 1.26
C THR A 85 31.78 -6.09 0.93
N TRP A 86 31.37 -6.00 -0.33
CA TRP A 86 30.04 -6.40 -0.76
C TRP A 86 30.01 -7.89 -1.11
N PRO A 87 28.95 -8.62 -0.73
CA PRO A 87 28.75 -9.98 -1.20
C PRO A 87 28.50 -9.95 -2.71
N GLN A 88 29.12 -10.87 -3.45
CA GLN A 88 28.81 -11.05 -4.87
C GLN A 88 27.60 -11.96 -5.02
N THR A 89 26.53 -11.49 -5.68
CA THR A 89 25.42 -12.38 -6.03
C THR A 89 25.89 -13.34 -7.11
N SER A 90 25.55 -14.63 -7.00
CA SER A 90 25.89 -15.60 -8.04
C SER A 90 25.20 -15.25 -9.37
N ALA A 91 25.80 -15.64 -10.50
CA ALA A 91 25.23 -15.37 -11.82
C ALA A 91 23.82 -15.97 -12.01
N ALA A 92 23.56 -17.14 -11.41
CA ALA A 92 22.24 -17.78 -11.42
C ALA A 92 21.19 -16.98 -10.63
N ALA A 93 21.56 -16.43 -9.46
CA ALA A 93 20.68 -15.59 -8.67
C ALA A 93 20.42 -14.21 -9.34
N ARG A 94 21.36 -13.70 -10.12
CA ARG A 94 21.17 -12.47 -10.93
C ARG A 94 20.15 -12.65 -12.06
N GLN A 95 20.09 -13.81 -12.71
CA GLN A 95 19.17 -14.05 -13.82
C GLN A 95 17.73 -14.23 -13.36
N ALA A 96 17.51 -14.85 -12.19
CA ALA A 96 16.18 -15.01 -11.60
C ALA A 96 15.55 -13.70 -11.09
N ARG A 97 16.37 -12.70 -10.71
CA ARG A 97 15.92 -11.47 -10.01
C ARG A 97 15.67 -10.26 -10.92
N ARG A 98 16.17 -10.24 -12.17
CA ARG A 98 16.02 -9.08 -13.08
C ARG A 98 14.58 -8.72 -13.44
N HIS A 99 13.65 -9.67 -13.30
CA HIS A 99 12.26 -9.49 -13.73
C HIS A 99 11.26 -9.30 -12.57
N ILE A 100 11.71 -9.40 -11.31
CA ILE A 100 10.82 -9.46 -10.13
C ILE A 100 11.52 -8.83 -8.90
N ASP A 101 11.98 -7.59 -8.99
CA ASP A 101 12.47 -6.84 -7.80
C ASP A 101 11.47 -5.76 -7.37
N ASP A 102 10.21 -6.17 -7.19
CA ASP A 102 9.12 -5.31 -6.70
C ASP A 102 9.48 -4.64 -5.36
N ILE A 103 10.12 -5.37 -4.45
CA ILE A 103 10.54 -4.81 -3.16
C ILE A 103 11.65 -3.77 -3.32
N GLY A 104 12.63 -3.98 -4.22
CA GLY A 104 13.65 -2.99 -4.53
C GLY A 104 13.04 -1.69 -5.02
N HIS A 105 12.02 -1.75 -5.87
CA HIS A 105 11.28 -0.57 -6.33
C HIS A 105 10.44 0.08 -5.22
N ARG A 106 9.72 -0.70 -4.41
CA ARG A 106 9.02 -0.15 -3.23
C ARG A 106 9.98 0.52 -2.25
N LEU A 107 11.20 0.00 -2.11
CA LEU A 107 12.26 0.62 -1.32
C LEU A 107 12.74 1.94 -1.94
N GLU A 108 12.81 2.03 -3.26
CA GLU A 108 13.09 3.29 -3.97
C GLU A 108 11.98 4.31 -3.70
N ASP A 109 10.72 3.92 -3.80
CA ASP A 109 9.57 4.80 -3.54
C ASP A 109 9.53 5.28 -2.08
N VAL A 110 9.66 4.35 -1.13
CA VAL A 110 9.74 4.67 0.30
C VAL A 110 10.97 5.55 0.59
N GLY A 111 12.10 5.26 -0.05
CA GLY A 111 13.33 6.04 0.06
C GLY A 111 13.19 7.46 -0.49
N ALA A 112 12.38 7.67 -1.53
CA ALA A 112 12.15 8.98 -2.12
C ALA A 112 11.29 9.90 -1.23
N ILE A 113 10.40 9.32 -0.43
CA ILE A 113 9.48 10.07 0.44
C ILE A 113 9.92 10.14 1.91
N THR A 114 10.89 9.32 2.31
CA THR A 114 11.28 9.20 3.72
C THR A 114 12.13 10.38 4.20
N THR A 115 11.76 10.88 5.38
CA THR A 115 12.47 11.91 6.14
C THR A 115 13.04 11.34 7.45
N ILE A 116 13.01 10.01 7.62
CA ILE A 116 13.51 9.34 8.82
C ILE A 116 15.02 9.61 8.94
N THR A 117 15.36 10.48 9.87
CA THR A 117 16.73 10.96 10.12
C THR A 117 17.24 10.63 11.53
N GLY A 118 16.38 10.06 12.40
CA GLY A 118 16.75 9.79 13.80
C GLY A 118 15.91 8.72 14.51
N ILE A 119 16.41 8.29 15.67
CA ILE A 119 15.82 7.20 16.49
C ILE A 119 14.38 7.46 16.92
N ALA A 120 14.00 8.71 17.23
CA ALA A 120 12.67 9.01 17.74
C ALA A 120 11.57 8.60 16.75
N THR A 121 11.75 8.93 15.46
CA THR A 121 10.85 8.51 14.38
C THR A 121 10.87 6.99 14.18
N ILE A 122 12.04 6.36 14.33
CA ILE A 122 12.15 4.89 14.25
C ILE A 122 11.30 4.21 15.32
N GLU A 123 11.33 4.69 16.56
CA GLU A 123 10.56 4.07 17.65
C GLU A 123 9.04 4.18 17.40
N GLN A 124 8.56 5.31 16.89
CA GLN A 124 7.16 5.47 16.50
C GLN A 124 6.78 4.51 15.35
N VAL A 125 7.61 4.42 14.32
CA VAL A 125 7.41 3.50 13.19
C VAL A 125 7.43 2.04 13.66
N LYS A 126 8.33 1.66 14.57
CA LYS A 126 8.39 0.30 15.13
C LYS A 126 7.11 -0.13 15.83
N VAL A 127 6.43 0.78 16.54
CA VAL A 127 5.15 0.43 17.17
C VAL A 127 4.08 0.16 16.11
N ALA A 128 3.99 1.00 15.08
CA ALA A 128 3.07 0.79 13.96
C ALA A 128 3.37 -0.50 13.19
N LEU A 129 4.65 -0.81 12.92
CA LEU A 129 5.08 -2.06 12.31
C LEU A 129 4.76 -3.28 13.18
N SER A 130 4.90 -3.16 14.50
CA SER A 130 4.55 -4.23 15.44
C SER A 130 3.04 -4.51 15.42
N LEU A 131 2.20 -3.48 15.39
CA LEU A 131 0.75 -3.63 15.23
C LEU A 131 0.39 -4.27 13.89
N ARG A 132 1.05 -3.86 12.80
CA ARG A 132 0.86 -4.44 11.46
C ARG A 132 1.26 -5.92 11.42
N SER A 133 2.41 -6.28 12.01
CA SER A 133 2.88 -7.66 12.10
C SER A 133 1.94 -8.53 12.95
N ALA A 134 1.46 -8.00 14.08
CA ALA A 134 0.47 -8.69 14.91
C ALA A 134 -0.85 -8.92 14.16
N LEU A 135 -1.29 -7.92 13.40
CA LEU A 135 -2.48 -8.01 12.56
C LEU A 135 -2.34 -9.08 11.47
N THR A 136 -1.21 -9.10 10.75
CA THR A 136 -0.90 -10.14 9.75
C THR A 136 -0.85 -11.52 10.38
N SER A 137 -0.21 -11.67 11.54
CA SER A 137 -0.13 -12.97 12.23
C SER A 137 -1.51 -13.45 12.71
N ALA A 138 -2.38 -12.52 13.12
CA ALA A 138 -3.72 -12.84 13.60
C ALA A 138 -4.63 -13.35 12.47
N TRP A 139 -4.36 -12.98 11.21
CA TRP A 139 -5.05 -13.49 10.04
C TRP A 139 -4.98 -15.02 9.95
N ASP A 140 -3.80 -15.59 10.23
CA ASP A 140 -3.56 -17.03 10.17
C ASP A 140 -4.04 -17.76 11.44
N THR A 141 -4.32 -17.02 12.52
CA THR A 141 -4.69 -17.62 13.82
C THR A 141 -6.19 -17.87 13.91
N GLY A 142 -6.99 -16.86 13.58
CA GLY A 142 -8.44 -17.00 13.66
C GLY A 142 -9.20 -15.67 13.67
N PRO A 143 -10.53 -15.72 13.44
CA PRO A 143 -11.35 -14.53 13.32
C PRO A 143 -11.40 -13.68 14.60
N VAL A 144 -11.34 -14.30 15.78
CA VAL A 144 -11.39 -13.58 17.06
C VAL A 144 -10.11 -12.79 17.27
N GLU A 145 -8.97 -13.44 17.12
CA GLU A 145 -7.64 -12.84 17.25
C GLU A 145 -7.48 -11.70 16.23
N LEU A 146 -7.90 -11.93 14.99
CA LEU A 146 -7.85 -10.93 13.92
C LEU A 146 -8.67 -9.68 14.26
N VAL A 147 -9.92 -9.86 14.72
CA VAL A 147 -10.78 -8.74 15.11
C VAL A 147 -10.19 -7.97 16.30
N MET A 148 -9.64 -8.67 17.29
CA MET A 148 -9.04 -8.02 18.46
C MET A 148 -7.74 -7.28 18.12
N ALA A 149 -6.89 -7.85 17.26
CA ALA A 149 -5.69 -7.18 16.75
C ALA A 149 -6.05 -5.93 15.93
N ALA A 150 -7.06 -6.04 15.06
CA ALA A 150 -7.55 -4.92 14.27
C ALA A 150 -8.11 -3.79 15.13
N VAL A 151 -8.96 -4.10 16.11
CA VAL A 151 -9.49 -3.10 17.07
C VAL A 151 -8.37 -2.38 17.77
N ARG A 152 -7.36 -3.11 18.27
CA ARG A 152 -6.21 -2.51 18.95
C ARG A 152 -5.46 -1.54 18.02
N ALA A 153 -5.21 -1.94 16.78
CA ALA A 153 -4.57 -1.07 15.80
C ALA A 153 -5.38 0.21 15.54
N LEU A 154 -6.69 0.10 15.39
CA LEU A 154 -7.60 1.24 15.18
C LEU A 154 -7.63 2.21 16.36
N GLU A 155 -7.65 1.68 17.59
CA GLU A 155 -7.58 2.49 18.81
C GLU A 155 -6.25 3.23 18.91
N HIS A 156 -5.12 2.57 18.57
CA HIS A 156 -3.81 3.20 18.55
C HIS A 156 -3.72 4.32 17.50
N VAL A 157 -4.17 4.08 16.27
CA VAL A 157 -4.16 5.12 15.22
C VAL A 157 -5.04 6.31 15.63
N THR A 158 -6.20 6.04 16.22
CA THR A 158 -7.08 7.10 16.75
C THR A 158 -6.37 7.91 17.83
N ALA A 159 -5.72 7.25 18.79
CA ALA A 159 -5.02 7.92 19.87
C ALA A 159 -3.83 8.75 19.37
N TRP A 160 -3.05 8.23 18.40
CA TRP A 160 -1.97 8.98 17.75
C TRP A 160 -2.48 10.21 17.02
N ALA A 161 -3.67 10.14 16.42
CA ALA A 161 -4.32 11.27 15.78
C ALA A 161 -5.01 12.25 16.75
N GLY A 162 -4.87 12.06 18.07
CA GLY A 162 -5.50 12.90 19.10
C GLY A 162 -7.00 12.65 19.30
N GLY A 163 -7.54 11.56 18.76
CA GLY A 163 -8.95 11.17 18.94
C GLY A 163 -9.21 10.39 20.23
N HIS A 164 -10.48 10.37 20.66
CA HIS A 164 -10.92 9.63 21.85
C HIS A 164 -11.98 8.56 21.54
N ASP A 165 -13.01 8.88 20.75
CA ASP A 165 -13.95 7.88 20.22
C ASP A 165 -13.45 7.40 18.85
N TRP A 166 -12.83 6.22 18.83
CA TRP A 166 -12.28 5.64 17.62
C TRP A 166 -13.33 5.38 16.55
N THR A 167 -14.57 5.06 16.92
CA THR A 167 -15.63 4.87 15.91
C THR A 167 -16.04 6.17 15.24
N THR A 168 -16.28 7.22 16.02
CA THR A 168 -16.60 8.54 15.46
C THR A 168 -15.42 9.09 14.65
N PHE A 169 -14.19 8.89 15.14
CA PHE A 169 -12.99 9.30 14.44
C PHE A 169 -12.85 8.62 13.06
N LEU A 170 -12.95 7.28 13.01
CA LEU A 170 -12.82 6.54 11.75
C LEU A 170 -13.95 6.86 10.77
N SER A 171 -15.18 6.95 11.28
CA SER A 171 -16.34 7.39 10.49
C SER A 171 -16.12 8.78 9.87
N LYS A 172 -15.56 9.73 10.62
CA LYS A 172 -15.30 11.08 10.12
C LYS A 172 -14.14 11.13 9.13
N ARG A 173 -13.03 10.43 9.41
CA ARG A 173 -11.75 10.62 8.71
C ARG A 173 -11.46 9.61 7.61
N PHE A 174 -12.00 8.39 7.70
CA PHE A 174 -11.65 7.29 6.79
C PHE A 174 -12.82 6.82 5.92
N ARG A 175 -14.08 7.16 6.24
CA ARG A 175 -15.24 6.68 5.50
C ARG A 175 -15.16 7.00 4.01
N ASN A 176 -14.92 8.26 3.64
CA ASN A 176 -14.80 8.65 2.22
C ASN A 176 -13.68 7.87 1.52
N ALA A 177 -12.54 7.70 2.19
CA ALA A 177 -11.41 6.97 1.65
C ALA A 177 -11.71 5.49 1.43
N VAL A 178 -12.38 4.84 2.38
CA VAL A 178 -12.77 3.42 2.25
C VAL A 178 -13.82 3.24 1.16
N SER A 179 -14.82 4.12 1.10
CA SER A 179 -15.82 4.08 0.03
C SER A 179 -15.20 4.26 -1.35
N HIS A 180 -14.18 5.10 -1.41
CA HIS A 180 -13.39 5.32 -2.60
C HIS A 180 -12.57 4.07 -2.99
N VAL A 181 -11.75 3.54 -2.09
CA VAL A 181 -10.96 2.31 -2.33
C VAL A 181 -11.86 1.14 -2.74
N GLN A 182 -12.99 0.92 -2.06
CA GLN A 182 -13.92 -0.16 -2.40
C GLN A 182 -14.55 0.00 -3.79
N LEU A 183 -14.80 1.23 -4.23
CA LEU A 183 -15.28 1.48 -5.59
C LEU A 183 -14.20 1.13 -6.62
N VAL A 184 -12.96 1.56 -6.39
CA VAL A 184 -11.82 1.27 -7.26
C VAL A 184 -11.54 -0.23 -7.31
N GLU A 185 -11.49 -0.90 -6.17
CA GLU A 185 -11.33 -2.36 -6.09
C GLU A 185 -12.44 -3.11 -6.83
N PHE A 186 -13.69 -2.65 -6.72
CA PHE A 186 -14.81 -3.23 -7.46
C PHE A 186 -14.62 -3.09 -8.97
N VAL A 187 -14.26 -1.90 -9.46
CA VAL A 187 -13.97 -1.67 -10.88
C VAL A 187 -12.82 -2.57 -11.33
N ASN A 188 -11.69 -2.55 -10.62
CA ASN A 188 -10.52 -3.32 -10.98
C ASN A 188 -10.83 -4.83 -11.03
N THR A 189 -11.50 -5.36 -10.00
CA THR A 189 -11.87 -6.78 -9.94
C THR A 189 -12.73 -7.21 -11.13
N VAL A 190 -13.73 -6.38 -11.50
CA VAL A 190 -14.63 -6.70 -12.62
C VAL A 190 -13.89 -6.62 -13.96
N MET A 191 -13.05 -5.62 -14.15
CA MET A 191 -12.34 -5.40 -15.41
C MET A 191 -11.21 -6.42 -15.64
N GLU A 192 -10.48 -6.77 -14.58
CA GLU A 192 -9.50 -7.86 -14.59
C GLU A 192 -10.17 -9.21 -14.89
N ALA A 193 -11.29 -9.51 -14.22
CA ALA A 193 -12.05 -10.72 -14.52
C ALA A 193 -12.57 -10.73 -15.96
N THR A 194 -12.90 -9.57 -16.52
CA THR A 194 -13.33 -9.44 -17.91
C THR A 194 -12.19 -9.72 -18.90
N ALA A 195 -10.99 -9.25 -18.62
CA ALA A 195 -9.81 -9.54 -19.43
C ALA A 195 -9.35 -11.01 -19.32
N ALA A 196 -9.57 -11.64 -18.16
CA ALA A 196 -9.18 -13.02 -17.91
C ALA A 196 -10.18 -14.09 -18.38
N ASN A 197 -11.36 -13.72 -18.90
CA ASN A 197 -12.42 -14.67 -19.27
C ASN A 197 -12.90 -14.48 -20.71
N THR A 198 -13.42 -15.56 -21.30
CA THR A 198 -14.12 -15.55 -22.59
C THR A 198 -15.64 -15.62 -22.34
N PRO A 199 -16.48 -14.90 -23.10
CA PRO A 199 -17.95 -14.95 -22.93
C PRO A 199 -18.58 -16.31 -23.29
N SER A 200 -17.79 -17.23 -23.88
CA SER A 200 -18.20 -18.58 -24.23
C SER A 200 -17.93 -19.57 -23.07
N ASN A 201 -18.83 -20.53 -22.90
CA ASN A 201 -18.67 -21.65 -21.96
C ASN A 201 -17.91 -22.83 -22.57
N GLU A 202 -17.53 -22.76 -23.85
CA GLU A 202 -16.76 -23.82 -24.52
C GLU A 202 -15.29 -23.80 -24.09
N PRO A 203 -14.71 -24.97 -23.75
CA PRO A 203 -13.27 -25.05 -23.46
C PRO A 203 -12.44 -24.54 -24.65
N PHE A 204 -11.45 -23.70 -24.36
CA PHE A 204 -10.51 -23.14 -25.37
C PHE A 204 -11.16 -22.24 -26.43
N ALA A 205 -12.37 -21.74 -26.20
CA ALA A 205 -12.94 -20.72 -27.07
C ALA A 205 -12.02 -19.49 -27.13
N GLU A 206 -11.66 -19.10 -28.36
CA GLU A 206 -10.89 -17.88 -28.57
C GLU A 206 -11.74 -16.65 -28.18
N PRO A 207 -11.13 -15.65 -27.53
CA PRO A 207 -11.83 -14.41 -27.22
C PRO A 207 -12.25 -13.72 -28.53
N PRO A 208 -13.46 -13.13 -28.60
CA PRO A 208 -13.84 -12.31 -29.75
C PRO A 208 -12.82 -11.20 -30.00
N GLU A 209 -12.53 -10.88 -31.28
CA GLU A 209 -11.58 -9.82 -31.64
C GLU A 209 -11.92 -8.49 -30.96
N GLU A 210 -13.20 -8.18 -30.86
CA GLU A 210 -13.68 -6.98 -30.18
C GLU A 210 -13.36 -6.98 -28.68
N LEU A 211 -13.49 -8.13 -28.01
CA LEU A 211 -13.10 -8.26 -26.60
C LEU A 211 -11.61 -7.97 -26.44
N GLN A 212 -10.78 -8.61 -27.27
CA GLN A 212 -9.33 -8.46 -27.19
C GLN A 212 -8.87 -7.02 -27.46
N ARG A 213 -9.50 -6.34 -28.42
CA ARG A 213 -9.26 -4.92 -28.70
C ARG A 213 -9.59 -4.06 -27.48
N LEU A 214 -10.78 -4.22 -26.91
CA LEU A 214 -11.20 -3.42 -25.75
C LEU A 214 -10.32 -3.68 -24.53
N THR A 215 -9.94 -4.94 -24.27
CA THR A 215 -9.07 -5.28 -23.13
C THR A 215 -7.67 -4.70 -23.26
N ASN A 216 -7.13 -4.62 -24.47
CA ASN A 216 -5.84 -3.99 -24.73
C ASN A 216 -5.90 -2.46 -24.57
N ASP A 217 -7.05 -1.83 -24.84
CA ASP A 217 -7.21 -0.38 -24.71
C ASP A 217 -7.21 0.10 -23.25
N PHE A 218 -7.55 -0.78 -22.30
CA PHE A 218 -7.56 -0.45 -20.86
C PHE A 218 -6.43 -1.10 -20.06
N HIS A 219 -5.42 -1.66 -20.71
CA HIS A 219 -4.22 -2.18 -20.08
C HIS A 219 -2.97 -1.50 -20.64
N GLU A 220 -2.06 -1.10 -19.76
CA GLU A 220 -0.73 -0.64 -20.16
C GLU A 220 0.39 -1.43 -19.49
N TRP A 221 1.35 -1.86 -20.30
CA TRP A 221 2.60 -2.40 -19.79
C TRP A 221 3.54 -1.26 -19.41
N ASN A 222 3.80 -1.08 -18.12
CA ASN A 222 4.71 -0.05 -17.62
C ASN A 222 6.18 -0.51 -17.50
N GLY A 223 6.50 -1.71 -17.98
CA GLY A 223 7.82 -2.32 -17.81
C GLY A 223 7.91 -3.37 -16.68
N GLN A 224 6.92 -3.41 -15.78
CA GLN A 224 6.92 -4.25 -14.58
C GLN A 224 5.67 -5.13 -14.48
N ALA A 225 4.51 -4.55 -14.71
CA ALA A 225 3.23 -5.23 -14.70
C ALA A 225 2.33 -4.65 -15.78
N ASP A 226 1.36 -5.47 -16.19
CA ASP A 226 0.22 -4.97 -16.93
C ASP A 226 -0.68 -4.23 -15.94
N GLN A 227 -0.91 -2.95 -16.18
CA GLN A 227 -1.69 -2.09 -15.30
C GLN A 227 -3.00 -1.71 -15.96
N LEU A 228 -4.09 -1.89 -15.21
CA LEU A 228 -5.39 -1.38 -15.61
C LEU A 228 -5.36 0.16 -15.67
N ILE A 229 -5.84 0.73 -16.78
CA ILE A 229 -6.11 2.16 -16.96
C ILE A 229 -7.59 2.38 -16.58
N PRO A 230 -7.92 2.85 -15.36
CA PRO A 230 -9.28 2.72 -14.87
C PRO A 230 -10.28 3.60 -15.63
N LEU A 231 -9.85 4.75 -16.15
CA LEU A 231 -10.69 5.63 -16.97
C LEU A 231 -11.08 4.99 -18.31
N ALA A 232 -10.13 4.35 -18.98
CA ALA A 232 -10.41 3.60 -20.21
C ALA A 232 -11.32 2.40 -19.89
N ALA A 233 -11.04 1.71 -18.78
CA ALA A 233 -11.80 0.56 -18.32
C ALA A 233 -13.30 0.90 -18.10
N ILE A 234 -13.61 1.97 -17.35
CA ILE A 234 -15.01 2.41 -17.16
C ILE A 234 -15.65 2.87 -18.47
N GLY A 235 -14.88 3.46 -19.40
CA GLY A 235 -15.36 3.87 -20.72
C GLY A 235 -15.80 2.69 -21.60
N HIS A 236 -15.21 1.52 -21.40
CA HIS A 236 -15.54 0.30 -22.15
C HIS A 236 -16.57 -0.62 -21.46
N ALA A 237 -16.92 -0.37 -20.20
CA ALA A 237 -17.79 -1.24 -19.40
C ALA A 237 -19.14 -1.56 -20.06
N ALA A 238 -19.75 -0.59 -20.76
CA ALA A 238 -21.03 -0.80 -21.46
C ALA A 238 -20.90 -1.73 -22.67
N ALA A 239 -19.83 -1.59 -23.47
CA ALA A 239 -19.57 -2.47 -24.61
C ALA A 239 -19.21 -3.89 -24.14
N LEU A 240 -18.38 -4.00 -23.11
CA LEU A 240 -18.03 -5.29 -22.50
C LEU A 240 -19.26 -5.99 -21.92
N ARG A 241 -20.18 -5.25 -21.26
CA ARG A 241 -21.46 -5.80 -20.79
C ARG A 241 -22.22 -6.50 -21.91
N ASP A 242 -22.24 -5.91 -23.11
CA ASP A 242 -22.98 -6.41 -24.26
C ASP A 242 -22.30 -7.66 -24.86
N ILE A 243 -20.96 -7.68 -24.91
CA ILE A 243 -20.18 -8.87 -25.29
C ILE A 243 -20.46 -10.04 -24.33
N PHE A 244 -20.54 -9.75 -23.03
CA PHE A 244 -20.79 -10.73 -21.98
C PHE A 244 -22.28 -10.97 -21.67
N ALA A 245 -23.22 -10.63 -22.58
CA ALA A 245 -24.67 -10.65 -22.31
C ALA A 245 -25.22 -11.92 -21.66
N ASN A 246 -24.65 -13.09 -21.98
CA ASN A 246 -25.08 -14.40 -21.45
C ASN A 246 -24.10 -15.01 -20.43
N HIS A 247 -23.24 -14.18 -19.84
CA HIS A 247 -22.18 -14.60 -18.91
C HIS A 247 -22.40 -14.00 -17.50
N TRP A 248 -21.83 -14.63 -16.48
CA TRP A 248 -21.99 -14.20 -15.09
C TRP A 248 -21.44 -12.77 -14.82
N LEU A 249 -20.49 -12.32 -15.65
CA LEU A 249 -19.93 -10.96 -15.60
C LEU A 249 -20.91 -9.87 -16.07
N HIS A 250 -21.95 -10.21 -16.84
CA HIS A 250 -22.88 -9.24 -17.41
C HIS A 250 -23.41 -8.24 -16.36
N ARG A 251 -23.86 -8.77 -15.22
CA ARG A 251 -24.44 -7.97 -14.15
C ARG A 251 -23.41 -7.03 -13.52
N ALA A 252 -22.19 -7.50 -13.30
CA ALA A 252 -21.13 -6.71 -12.69
C ALA A 252 -20.67 -5.59 -13.64
N LEU A 253 -20.54 -5.88 -14.93
CA LEU A 253 -20.23 -4.89 -15.98
C LEU A 253 -21.35 -3.85 -16.13
N ALA A 254 -22.61 -4.27 -16.07
CA ALA A 254 -23.75 -3.35 -16.04
C ALA A 254 -23.71 -2.42 -14.81
N GLU A 255 -23.29 -2.95 -13.66
CA GLU A 255 -23.15 -2.18 -12.43
C GLU A 255 -21.98 -1.19 -12.48
N VAL A 256 -20.85 -1.54 -13.11
CA VAL A 256 -19.75 -0.59 -13.40
C VAL A 256 -20.24 0.50 -14.36
N ALA A 257 -20.83 0.13 -15.50
CA ALA A 257 -21.31 1.09 -16.50
C ALA A 257 -22.34 2.07 -15.91
N GLY A 258 -23.29 1.56 -15.11
CA GLY A 258 -24.30 2.39 -14.46
C GLY A 258 -23.74 3.29 -13.36
N ALA A 259 -22.70 2.86 -12.62
CA ALA A 259 -22.14 3.64 -11.51
C ALA A 259 -21.59 5.01 -11.94
N PHE A 260 -21.12 5.13 -13.19
CA PHE A 260 -20.48 6.34 -13.72
C PHE A 260 -21.36 7.10 -14.75
N GLU A 261 -22.64 6.73 -14.89
CA GLU A 261 -23.58 7.38 -15.81
C GLU A 261 -23.85 8.85 -15.44
N SER A 262 -23.85 9.16 -14.14
CA SER A 262 -23.95 10.53 -13.64
C SER A 262 -23.40 10.64 -12.22
N GLY A 263 -23.05 11.87 -11.82
CA GLY A 263 -22.62 12.15 -10.44
C GLY A 263 -23.65 11.74 -9.37
N THR A 264 -24.94 11.82 -9.66
CA THR A 264 -26.01 11.40 -8.74
C THR A 264 -25.99 9.89 -8.50
N VAL A 265 -25.84 9.10 -9.56
CA VAL A 265 -25.78 7.64 -9.46
C VAL A 265 -24.51 7.21 -8.74
N LEU A 266 -23.37 7.84 -9.07
CA LEU A 266 -22.10 7.64 -8.37
C LEU A 266 -22.23 7.95 -6.87
N ASN A 267 -22.83 9.09 -6.52
CA ASN A 267 -23.03 9.43 -5.11
C ASN A 267 -23.92 8.40 -4.39
N ALA A 268 -25.02 7.97 -5.01
CA ALA A 268 -25.88 6.95 -4.43
C ALA A 268 -25.14 5.62 -4.18
N LYS A 269 -24.23 5.25 -5.08
CA LYS A 269 -23.37 4.07 -4.93
C LYS A 269 -22.37 4.25 -3.78
N LEU A 270 -21.70 5.39 -3.69
CA LEU A 270 -20.79 5.73 -2.59
C LEU A 270 -21.51 5.77 -1.23
N GLU A 271 -22.71 6.35 -1.15
CA GLU A 271 -23.54 6.35 0.06
C GLU A 271 -23.97 4.94 0.49
N ALA A 272 -24.21 4.03 -0.46
CA ALA A 272 -24.50 2.64 -0.13
C ALA A 272 -23.28 1.94 0.52
N ILE A 273 -22.07 2.29 0.07
CA ILE A 273 -20.82 1.83 0.66
C ILE A 273 -20.63 2.46 2.04
N ASP A 274 -20.82 3.77 2.18
CA ASP A 274 -20.77 4.50 3.45
C ASP A 274 -21.66 3.86 4.52
N ARG A 275 -22.92 3.56 4.16
CA ARG A 275 -23.87 2.89 5.07
C ARG A 275 -23.40 1.49 5.46
N ARG A 276 -22.72 0.78 4.56
CA ARG A 276 -22.15 -0.54 4.87
C ARG A 276 -20.95 -0.42 5.81
N PHE A 277 -20.07 0.55 5.56
CA PHE A 277 -18.95 0.89 6.43
C PHE A 277 -19.43 1.17 7.86
N ASP A 278 -20.45 2.02 8.03
CA ASP A 278 -20.97 2.36 9.37
C ASP A 278 -21.55 1.15 10.10
N ARG A 279 -22.34 0.31 9.40
CA ARG A 279 -22.90 -0.92 10.00
C ARG A 279 -21.79 -1.88 10.46
N HIS A 280 -20.74 -1.99 9.66
CA HIS A 280 -19.58 -2.83 9.98
C HIS A 280 -18.78 -2.27 11.16
N LEU A 281 -18.56 -0.95 11.20
CA LEU A 281 -17.89 -0.27 12.29
C LEU A 281 -18.67 -0.39 13.61
N ASP A 282 -19.99 -0.22 13.56
CA ASP A 282 -20.87 -0.45 14.73
C ASP A 282 -20.83 -1.89 15.22
N ARG A 283 -20.77 -2.86 14.30
CA ARG A 283 -20.61 -4.27 14.66
C ARG A 283 -19.27 -4.52 15.34
N LEU A 284 -18.19 -3.95 14.81
CA LEU A 284 -16.86 -4.03 15.39
C LEU A 284 -16.81 -3.43 16.80
N ARG A 285 -17.46 -2.27 17.01
CA ARG A 285 -17.64 -1.64 18.32
C ARG A 285 -18.37 -2.53 19.31
N ARG A 286 -19.46 -3.19 18.89
CA ARG A 286 -20.19 -4.14 19.75
C ARG A 286 -19.32 -5.32 20.17
N VAL A 287 -18.55 -5.89 19.24
CA VAL A 287 -17.62 -7.00 19.55
C VAL A 287 -16.56 -6.54 20.55
N ARG A 288 -15.92 -5.40 20.29
CA ARG A 288 -14.94 -4.77 21.19
C ARG A 288 -15.50 -4.54 22.59
N ASN A 289 -16.70 -3.98 22.70
CA ASN A 289 -17.34 -3.72 23.99
C ASN A 289 -17.72 -5.02 24.72
N SER A 290 -18.18 -6.04 24.00
CA SER A 290 -18.40 -7.37 24.58
C SER A 290 -17.10 -7.89 25.19
N ALA A 291 -15.99 -7.85 24.43
CA ALA A 291 -14.69 -8.33 24.88
C ALA A 291 -14.19 -7.65 26.17
N ILE A 292 -14.28 -6.32 26.25
CA ILE A 292 -13.76 -5.55 27.40
C ILE A 292 -14.60 -5.73 28.65
N HIS A 293 -15.91 -5.94 28.51
CA HIS A 293 -16.80 -6.13 29.65
C HIS A 293 -16.98 -7.60 30.04
N GLY A 294 -16.15 -8.51 29.49
CA GLY A 294 -16.21 -9.95 29.78
C GLY A 294 -17.44 -10.66 29.17
N GLY A 295 -18.08 -10.03 28.19
CA GLY A 295 -19.18 -10.59 27.42
C GLY A 295 -18.71 -11.64 26.42
N PRO A 296 -19.64 -12.45 25.88
CA PRO A 296 -19.30 -13.50 24.94
C PRO A 296 -18.78 -12.93 23.62
N ILE A 297 -17.72 -13.53 23.10
CA ILE A 297 -17.22 -13.35 21.73
C ILE A 297 -17.33 -14.71 21.06
N THR A 298 -18.06 -14.77 19.95
CA THR A 298 -18.20 -16.01 19.18
C THR A 298 -17.42 -15.89 17.88
N THR A 299 -16.77 -16.99 17.47
CA THR A 299 -16.03 -17.07 16.21
C THR A 299 -16.90 -16.65 15.04
N GLY A 300 -18.13 -17.16 14.94
CA GLY A 300 -19.06 -16.79 13.85
C GLY A 300 -19.43 -15.29 13.82
N THR A 301 -19.47 -14.60 14.96
CA THR A 301 -19.66 -13.14 14.95
C THR A 301 -18.43 -12.42 14.40
N CYS A 302 -17.24 -12.86 14.78
CA CYS A 302 -15.99 -12.28 14.30
C CYS A 302 -15.74 -12.59 12.82
N GLU A 303 -16.08 -13.78 12.32
CA GLU A 303 -15.95 -14.17 10.90
C GLU A 303 -16.64 -13.16 9.97
N THR A 304 -17.87 -12.76 10.32
CA THR A 304 -18.65 -11.83 9.50
C THR A 304 -18.08 -10.41 9.41
N ILE A 305 -17.09 -10.06 10.23
CA ILE A 305 -16.48 -8.72 10.28
C ILE A 305 -14.96 -8.74 10.12
N ALA A 306 -14.34 -9.92 10.11
CA ALA A 306 -12.90 -10.12 10.08
C ALA A 306 -12.21 -9.41 8.90
N SER A 307 -12.71 -9.63 7.67
CA SER A 307 -12.13 -9.01 6.48
C SER A 307 -12.21 -7.48 6.51
N PHE A 308 -13.37 -6.92 6.93
CA PHE A 308 -13.53 -5.49 7.11
C PHE A 308 -12.55 -4.93 8.15
N ALA A 309 -12.45 -5.59 9.30
CA ALA A 309 -11.58 -5.17 10.39
C ALA A 309 -10.10 -5.20 9.95
N PHE A 310 -9.67 -6.25 9.25
CA PHE A 310 -8.32 -6.38 8.72
C PHE A 310 -7.98 -5.25 7.74
N HIS A 311 -8.77 -5.08 6.68
CA HIS A 311 -8.48 -4.08 5.66
C HIS A 311 -8.53 -2.65 6.21
N LEU A 312 -9.54 -2.33 7.04
CA LEU A 312 -9.64 -1.02 7.66
C LEU A 312 -8.42 -0.72 8.57
N SER A 313 -8.02 -1.67 9.41
CA SER A 313 -6.89 -1.48 10.31
C SER A 313 -5.55 -1.40 9.58
N ARG A 314 -5.32 -2.21 8.54
CA ARG A 314 -4.15 -2.05 7.66
C ARG A 314 -4.10 -0.67 7.05
N TYR A 315 -5.21 -0.23 6.45
CA TYR A 315 -5.26 1.06 5.78
C TYR A 315 -5.03 2.24 6.74
N CYS A 316 -5.62 2.21 7.94
CA CYS A 316 -5.37 3.21 8.97
C CYS A 316 -3.91 3.21 9.46
N LEU A 317 -3.31 2.03 9.65
CA LEU A 317 -1.90 1.91 10.03
C LEU A 317 -0.97 2.43 8.93
N GLU A 318 -1.28 2.19 7.66
CA GLU A 318 -0.52 2.70 6.52
C GLU A 318 -0.53 4.23 6.49
N GLN A 319 -1.66 4.89 6.76
CA GLN A 319 -1.68 6.35 6.87
C GLN A 319 -0.84 6.88 8.03
N ALA A 320 -0.83 6.19 9.18
CA ALA A 320 0.05 6.54 10.29
C ALA A 320 1.54 6.32 9.95
N LEU A 321 1.87 5.26 9.22
CA LEU A 321 3.23 5.01 8.73
C LEU A 321 3.67 6.08 7.72
N LEU A 322 2.81 6.47 6.79
CA LEU A 322 3.08 7.53 5.81
C LEU A 322 3.32 8.88 6.48
N ALA A 323 2.54 9.24 7.50
CA ALA A 323 2.77 10.45 8.28
C ALA A 323 4.19 10.48 8.88
N ASN A 324 4.59 9.39 9.55
CA ASN A 324 5.92 9.25 10.13
C ASN A 324 7.04 9.27 9.08
N LEU A 325 6.80 8.65 7.92
CA LEU A 325 7.78 8.62 6.83
C LEU A 325 8.00 10.00 6.23
N THR A 326 6.93 10.73 5.99
CA THR A 326 6.99 12.08 5.38
C THR A 326 7.34 13.19 6.39
N GLY A 327 7.60 12.83 7.66
CA GLY A 327 8.02 13.76 8.70
C GLY A 327 6.89 14.67 9.20
N GLY A 328 5.65 14.33 8.85
CA GLY A 328 4.46 15.04 9.29
C GLY A 328 3.95 14.54 10.63
N ASP A 329 3.30 15.42 11.38
CA ASP A 329 2.51 15.02 12.54
C ASP A 329 1.31 14.16 12.10
N ILE A 330 1.01 13.09 12.85
CA ILE A 330 -0.04 12.12 12.50
C ILE A 330 -1.43 12.78 12.43
N PRO A 331 -1.86 13.60 13.42
CA PRO A 331 -3.09 14.40 13.35
C PRO A 331 -3.22 15.21 12.06
N ASP A 332 -2.23 16.04 11.74
CA ASP A 332 -2.23 16.92 10.56
C ASP A 332 -2.23 16.13 9.24
N HIS A 333 -1.53 15.01 9.19
CA HIS A 333 -1.54 14.11 8.03
C HIS A 333 -2.92 13.53 7.79
N ILE A 334 -3.56 12.97 8.83
CA ILE A 334 -4.89 12.35 8.70
C ILE A 334 -5.96 13.39 8.38
N GLU A 335 -5.86 14.61 8.89
CA GLU A 335 -6.76 15.70 8.52
C GLU A 335 -6.64 16.06 7.04
N ARG A 336 -5.42 16.33 6.55
CA ARG A 336 -5.17 16.63 5.13
C ARG A 336 -5.62 15.49 4.22
N PHE A 337 -5.34 14.25 4.62
CA PHE A 337 -5.82 13.06 3.91
C PHE A 337 -7.35 13.03 3.83
N SER A 338 -8.04 13.22 4.96
CA SER A 338 -9.50 13.24 5.02
C SER A 338 -10.11 14.33 4.12
N ASP A 339 -9.51 15.52 4.12
CA ASP A 339 -9.96 16.65 3.29
C ASP A 339 -9.74 16.39 1.80
N ASP A 340 -8.60 15.78 1.44
CA ASP A 340 -8.30 15.37 0.07
C ASP A 340 -9.32 14.33 -0.44
N GLN A 341 -9.65 13.33 0.38
CA GLN A 341 -10.66 12.31 0.02
C GLN A 341 -12.06 12.90 -0.13
N ALA A 342 -12.43 13.88 0.71
CA ALA A 342 -13.68 14.61 0.53
C ALA A 342 -13.69 15.45 -0.76
N SER A 343 -12.56 16.10 -1.07
CA SER A 343 -12.39 16.89 -2.30
C SER A 343 -12.51 16.02 -3.56
N ARG A 344 -11.84 14.86 -3.59
CA ARG A 344 -11.91 13.87 -4.69
C ARG A 344 -13.35 13.42 -4.94
N ARG A 345 -14.07 13.04 -3.88
CA ARG A 345 -15.49 12.66 -3.96
C ARG A 345 -16.33 13.79 -4.54
N ASN A 346 -16.15 15.03 -4.08
CA ASN A 346 -16.89 16.18 -4.58
C ASN A 346 -16.60 16.46 -6.06
N MET A 347 -15.33 16.35 -6.50
CA MET A 347 -14.96 16.50 -7.91
C MET A 347 -15.63 15.42 -8.77
N ALA A 348 -15.59 14.16 -8.34
CA ALA A 348 -16.22 13.06 -9.07
C ALA A 348 -17.74 13.22 -9.19
N ILE A 349 -18.41 13.69 -8.14
CA ILE A 349 -19.88 13.87 -8.14
C ILE A 349 -20.31 15.13 -8.89
N ALA A 350 -19.68 16.27 -8.61
CA ALA A 350 -20.14 17.57 -9.13
C ALA A 350 -19.63 17.84 -10.54
N GLN A 351 -18.41 17.39 -10.87
CA GLN A 351 -17.73 17.71 -12.12
C GLN A 351 -17.59 16.49 -13.03
N GLN A 352 -17.91 15.28 -12.54
CA GLN A 352 -17.73 14.02 -13.27
C GLN A 352 -16.29 13.83 -13.77
N SER A 353 -15.33 14.36 -13.01
CA SER A 353 -13.91 14.13 -13.21
C SER A 353 -13.47 12.99 -12.31
N TYR A 354 -13.13 11.85 -12.92
CA TYR A 354 -12.80 10.61 -12.21
C TYR A 354 -11.29 10.36 -12.09
N GLU A 355 -10.43 11.18 -12.72
CA GLU A 355 -8.97 11.04 -12.67
C GLU A 355 -8.44 10.96 -11.24
N ARG A 356 -8.91 11.85 -10.38
CA ARG A 356 -8.51 11.90 -8.96
C ARG A 356 -9.21 10.87 -8.09
N LEU A 357 -10.19 10.15 -8.64
CA LEU A 357 -10.71 8.95 -8.02
C LEU A 357 -9.64 7.85 -8.23
N PHE A 358 -9.24 7.57 -9.45
CA PHE A 358 -8.36 6.43 -9.68
C PHE A 358 -6.85 6.62 -9.38
N THR A 359 -6.46 7.72 -8.75
CA THR A 359 -5.08 8.03 -8.30
C THR A 359 -5.06 8.28 -6.80
#